data_AF-A0A7C3M4J3-F1
#
_entry.id   AF-A0A7C3M4J3-F1
#
_cell.length_a   1.000
_cell.length_b   1.000
_cell.length_c   1.000
_cell.angle_alpha   90.00
_cell.angle_beta   90.00
_cell.angle_gamma   90.00
#
_symmetry.space_group_name_H-M   'P 1'
#
loop_
_entity.id
_entity.type
_entity.pdbx_description
1 polymer ?
#
loop_
_entity_poly.entity_id
_entity_poly.type
_entity_poly.pdbx_seq_one_letter_code
_entity_poly.pdbx_strand_id
1 'polypeptide(L)'
;MADHVTEELKQRAGKAIVAHAFFRVESALTIALTILLAFFLPHPFPWWRWWFWVVLGAIGEALVVYTSITDERTAEKVVARMLREEYDPSSIKTRKYREKVEQALQYRDEIEKLVASMPPGVLRDHLSNSTASIADWIGNIFAIAQRLDIYERDELLQRDMKQVPAAIEALRRELAAETDAAVRQQIEETLKIKKEQQVNLQALQSKMEQGQFRLEQSLTALGTVYSQFQLIQAQKLTDAEARRLSESIREQVRGLQDILTSMDEVYRA
;
A
#
# COMPACT_ATOMS: atom_id res chain seq x y z
N MET A 1 -18.99 15.64 2.14
CA MET A 1 -18.62 14.43 1.35
C MET A 1 -17.27 13.82 1.73
N ALA A 2 -16.42 14.50 2.53
CA ALA A 2 -15.17 13.93 3.07
C ALA A 2 -15.36 13.00 4.28
N ASP A 3 -16.47 13.13 5.02
CA ASP A 3 -16.70 12.33 6.23
C ASP A 3 -17.14 10.89 5.94
N HIS A 4 -17.83 10.64 4.81
CA HIS A 4 -18.27 9.28 4.45
C HIS A 4 -17.14 8.37 3.96
N VAL A 5 -16.10 8.93 3.33
CA VAL A 5 -14.92 8.17 2.85
C VAL A 5 -14.06 7.71 4.03
N THR A 6 -13.99 8.52 5.09
CA THR A 6 -13.25 8.21 6.31
C THR A 6 -13.92 7.09 7.13
N GLU A 7 -15.26 7.02 7.11
CA GLU A 7 -16.01 5.93 7.74
C GLU A 7 -15.93 4.61 6.97
N GLU A 8 -16.00 4.61 5.63
CA GLU A 8 -15.83 3.37 4.85
C GLU A 8 -14.40 2.79 4.94
N LEU A 9 -13.37 3.64 5.01
CA LEU A 9 -11.98 3.21 5.22
C LEU A 9 -11.77 2.66 6.64
N LYS A 10 -12.34 3.30 7.67
CA LYS A 10 -12.31 2.80 9.06
C LYS A 10 -13.09 1.49 9.23
N GLN A 11 -14.21 1.33 8.53
CA GLN A 11 -15.05 0.12 8.60
C GLN A 11 -14.39 -1.07 7.88
N ARG A 12 -13.66 -0.84 6.78
CA ARG A 12 -12.87 -1.87 6.09
C ARG A 12 -11.59 -2.24 6.83
N ALA A 13 -10.91 -1.27 7.44
CA ALA A 13 -9.79 -1.52 8.35
C ALA A 13 -10.23 -2.32 9.59
N GLY A 14 -11.38 -1.97 10.18
CA GLY A 14 -11.97 -2.71 11.30
C GLY A 14 -12.32 -4.16 10.97
N LYS A 15 -12.79 -4.43 9.74
CA LYS A 15 -13.12 -5.79 9.29
C LYS A 15 -11.89 -6.68 9.06
N ALA A 16 -10.78 -6.10 8.60
CA ALA A 16 -9.51 -6.79 8.43
C ALA A 16 -8.79 -7.05 9.76
N ILE A 17 -8.87 -6.10 10.70
CA ILE A 17 -8.31 -6.23 12.06
C ILE A 17 -9.04 -7.34 12.86
N VAL A 18 -10.37 -7.46 12.71
CA VAL A 18 -11.16 -8.54 13.35
C VAL A 18 -10.89 -9.92 12.71
N ALA A 19 -10.66 -9.98 11.40
CA ALA A 19 -10.31 -11.23 10.71
C ALA A 19 -8.90 -11.74 11.08
N HIS A 20 -7.95 -10.82 11.28
CA HIS A 20 -6.58 -11.17 11.65
C HIS A 20 -6.41 -11.48 13.15
N ALA A 21 -7.30 -10.97 14.00
CA ALA A 21 -7.35 -11.32 15.43
C ALA A 21 -7.77 -12.79 15.67
N PHE A 22 -8.50 -13.41 14.73
CA PHE A 22 -8.91 -14.81 14.84
C PHE A 22 -7.79 -15.83 14.57
N PHE A 23 -6.64 -15.40 14.01
CA PHE A 23 -5.53 -16.30 13.62
C PHE A 23 -4.21 -16.02 14.38
N ARG A 24 -4.26 -15.41 15.57
CA ARG A 24 -3.09 -15.23 16.44
C ARG A 24 -2.93 -16.44 17.36
N VAL A 25 -1.72 -17.01 17.42
CA VAL A 25 -1.32 -18.21 18.22
C VAL A 25 -1.64 -18.07 19.72
N GLU A 26 -1.94 -16.85 20.17
CA GLU A 26 -2.35 -16.53 21.54
C GLU A 26 -3.81 -16.94 21.85
N SER A 27 -4.70 -17.05 20.84
CA SER A 27 -6.03 -17.66 21.02
C SER A 27 -5.92 -19.16 21.27
N ALA A 28 -4.94 -19.83 20.65
CA ALA A 28 -4.69 -21.25 20.89
C ALA A 28 -4.22 -21.52 22.33
N LEU A 29 -3.53 -20.56 22.98
CA LEU A 29 -3.09 -20.67 24.37
C LEU A 29 -4.22 -20.41 25.37
N THR A 30 -5.09 -19.42 25.14
CA THR A 30 -6.28 -19.20 25.98
C THR A 30 -7.30 -20.32 25.82
N ILE A 31 -7.51 -20.81 24.60
CA ILE A 31 -8.37 -21.97 24.30
C ILE A 31 -7.76 -23.26 24.90
N ALA A 32 -6.44 -23.49 24.77
CA ALA A 32 -5.80 -24.65 25.39
C ALA A 32 -5.83 -24.60 26.92
N LEU A 33 -5.66 -23.41 27.53
CA LEU A 33 -5.71 -23.23 28.98
C LEU A 33 -7.14 -23.38 29.52
N THR A 34 -8.17 -22.89 28.82
CA THR A 34 -9.58 -23.10 29.19
C THR A 34 -10.00 -24.56 29.02
N ILE A 35 -9.53 -25.25 27.98
CA ILE A 35 -9.75 -26.70 27.81
C ILE A 35 -9.03 -27.50 28.91
N LEU A 36 -7.80 -27.14 29.27
CA LEU A 36 -7.05 -27.79 30.36
C LEU A 36 -7.72 -27.57 31.72
N LEU A 37 -8.17 -26.35 32.04
CA LEU A 37 -8.87 -26.05 33.29
C LEU A 37 -10.24 -26.72 33.39
N ALA A 38 -10.99 -26.79 32.27
CA ALA A 38 -12.28 -27.48 32.22
C ALA A 38 -12.16 -29.00 32.40
N PHE A 39 -11.04 -29.60 31.99
CA PHE A 39 -10.79 -31.03 32.14
C PHE A 39 -10.23 -31.42 33.52
N PHE A 40 -9.38 -30.57 34.13
CA PHE A 40 -8.76 -30.85 35.43
C PHE A 40 -9.61 -30.43 36.65
N LEU A 41 -10.41 -29.37 36.56
CA LEU A 41 -11.27 -28.87 37.66
C LEU A 41 -12.71 -28.57 37.15
N PRO A 42 -13.52 -29.60 36.84
CA PRO A 42 -14.81 -29.38 36.18
C PRO A 42 -15.86 -28.70 37.07
N HIS A 43 -15.76 -28.81 38.40
CA HIS A 43 -16.73 -28.26 39.36
C HIS A 43 -16.03 -27.72 40.63
N PRO A 44 -15.41 -26.52 40.60
CA PRO A 44 -14.79 -25.94 41.79
C PRO A 44 -15.83 -25.53 42.86
N PHE A 45 -17.09 -25.29 42.47
CA PHE A 45 -18.19 -24.91 43.37
C PHE A 45 -19.52 -25.59 42.98
N PRO A 46 -20.46 -25.84 43.93
CA PRO A 46 -21.71 -26.57 43.67
C PRO A 46 -22.70 -25.87 42.72
N TRP A 47 -22.63 -24.55 42.57
CA TRP A 47 -23.48 -23.76 41.66
C TRP A 47 -22.83 -23.54 40.28
N TRP A 48 -21.65 -24.10 40.05
CA TRP A 48 -20.87 -23.84 38.84
C TRP A 48 -21.46 -24.57 37.64
N ARG A 49 -21.99 -23.82 36.68
CA ARG A 49 -22.58 -24.32 35.43
C ARG A 49 -21.58 -24.21 34.29
N TRP A 50 -21.61 -25.16 33.35
CA TRP A 50 -20.66 -25.27 32.23
C TRP A 50 -20.47 -23.99 31.41
N TRP A 51 -21.50 -23.14 31.29
CA TRP A 51 -21.44 -21.88 30.54
C TRP A 51 -20.59 -20.80 31.20
N PHE A 52 -20.30 -20.89 32.51
CA PHE A 52 -19.41 -19.93 33.17
C PHE A 52 -17.99 -19.99 32.62
N TRP A 53 -17.53 -21.17 32.18
CA TRP A 53 -16.23 -21.31 31.51
C TRP A 53 -16.19 -20.58 30.16
N VAL A 54 -17.30 -20.58 29.42
CA VAL A 54 -17.44 -19.85 28.15
C VAL A 54 -17.39 -18.34 28.38
N VAL A 55 -18.09 -17.85 29.41
CA VAL A 55 -18.09 -16.42 29.77
C VAL A 55 -16.72 -15.97 30.29
N LEU A 56 -16.04 -16.79 31.09
CA LEU A 56 -14.73 -16.46 31.65
C LEU A 56 -13.63 -16.50 30.56
N GLY A 57 -13.74 -17.42 29.59
CA GLY A 57 -12.91 -17.41 28.38
C GLY A 57 -13.12 -16.15 27.54
N ALA A 58 -14.39 -15.76 27.32
CA ALA A 58 -14.72 -14.54 26.58
C ALA A 58 -14.23 -13.26 27.29
N ILE A 59 -14.32 -13.21 28.63
CA ILE A 59 -13.78 -12.09 29.42
C ILE A 59 -12.26 -12.06 29.37
N GLY A 60 -11.59 -13.23 29.46
CA GLY A 60 -10.13 -13.33 29.33
C GLY A 60 -9.63 -12.85 27.98
N GLU A 61 -10.29 -13.24 26.89
CA GLU A 61 -9.97 -12.75 25.55
C GLU A 61 -10.24 -11.26 25.39
N ALA A 62 -11.37 -10.74 25.91
CA ALA A 62 -11.66 -9.31 25.89
C ALA A 62 -10.61 -8.50 26.65
N LEU A 63 -10.09 -9.04 27.76
CA LEU A 63 -9.08 -8.38 28.58
C LEU A 63 -7.70 -8.41 27.90
N VAL A 64 -7.31 -9.52 27.27
CA VAL A 64 -6.08 -9.62 26.47
C VAL A 64 -6.11 -8.67 25.27
N VAL A 65 -7.24 -8.61 24.55
CA VAL A 65 -7.45 -7.67 23.44
C VAL A 65 -7.39 -6.22 23.94
N TYR A 66 -8.04 -5.92 25.06
CA TYR A 66 -7.99 -4.59 25.66
C TYR A 66 -6.57 -4.18 26.05
N THR A 67 -5.83 -5.05 26.74
CA THR A 67 -4.44 -4.78 27.16
C THR A 67 -3.45 -4.77 25.99
N SER A 68 -3.67 -5.57 24.95
CA SER A 68 -2.83 -5.59 23.75
C SER A 68 -3.02 -4.36 22.88
N ILE A 69 -4.20 -3.72 22.94
CA ILE A 69 -4.47 -2.44 22.27
C ILE A 69 -3.87 -1.27 23.06
N THR A 70 -3.58 -1.44 24.36
CA THR A 70 -2.98 -0.38 25.19
C THR A 70 -1.45 -0.37 25.21
N ASP A 71 -0.79 -1.36 24.60
CA ASP A 71 0.68 -1.44 24.57
C ASP A 71 1.23 -1.03 23.18
N GLU A 72 1.40 0.27 23.00
CA GLU A 72 1.89 0.94 21.78
C GLU A 72 3.19 0.35 21.21
N ARG A 73 4.05 -0.25 22.05
CA ARG A 73 5.36 -0.81 21.64
C ARG A 73 5.28 -2.20 20.98
N THR A 74 4.19 -2.92 21.16
CA THR A 74 3.99 -4.26 20.57
C THR A 74 3.26 -4.15 19.22
N ALA A 75 2.35 -3.18 19.07
CA ALA A 75 1.68 -2.87 17.82
C ALA A 75 2.68 -2.48 16.71
N GLU A 76 3.69 -1.66 17.02
CA GLU A 76 4.72 -1.24 16.04
C GLU A 76 5.50 -2.42 15.44
N LYS A 77 5.86 -3.42 16.26
CA LYS A 77 6.65 -4.60 15.82
C LYS A 77 5.83 -5.60 15.01
N VAL A 78 4.54 -5.68 15.27
CA VAL A 78 3.60 -6.57 14.55
C VAL A 78 3.24 -5.96 13.21
N VAL A 79 3.01 -4.64 13.15
CA VAL A 79 2.81 -3.88 11.92
C VAL A 79 4.07 -3.96 11.04
N ALA A 80 5.27 -3.67 11.56
CA ALA A 80 6.52 -3.80 10.79
C ALA A 80 6.78 -5.21 10.23
N ARG A 81 6.30 -6.27 10.90
CA ARG A 81 6.37 -7.66 10.42
C ARG A 81 5.31 -7.96 9.36
N MET A 82 4.08 -7.46 9.53
CA MET A 82 3.00 -7.58 8.55
C MET A 82 3.30 -6.82 7.25
N LEU A 83 3.93 -5.65 7.31
CA LEU A 83 4.37 -4.91 6.12
C LEU A 83 5.53 -5.59 5.36
N ARG A 84 6.30 -6.51 5.97
CA ARG A 84 7.28 -7.35 5.25
C ARG A 84 6.63 -8.52 4.53
N GLU A 85 5.49 -8.99 5.03
CA GLU A 85 4.69 -10.07 4.42
C GLU A 85 3.76 -9.52 3.31
N GLU A 86 3.39 -8.23 3.38
CA GLU A 86 2.46 -7.58 2.44
C GLU A 86 3.13 -7.00 1.18
N TYR A 87 4.43 -6.66 1.22
CA TYR A 87 5.16 -6.06 0.09
C TYR A 87 6.23 -6.99 -0.51
N ASP A 88 5.80 -8.13 -1.06
CA ASP A 88 6.69 -9.07 -1.74
C ASP A 88 7.08 -8.57 -3.16
N PRO A 89 8.36 -8.20 -3.42
CA PRO A 89 8.81 -7.76 -4.74
C PRO A 89 8.67 -8.85 -5.81
N SER A 90 8.59 -10.13 -5.44
CA SER A 90 8.45 -11.24 -6.38
C SER A 90 7.11 -11.23 -7.13
N SER A 91 6.11 -10.53 -6.57
CA SER A 91 4.82 -10.29 -7.20
C SER A 91 4.96 -9.43 -8.47
N ILE A 92 5.94 -8.53 -8.52
CA ILE A 92 6.25 -7.67 -9.65
C ILE A 92 7.09 -8.45 -10.65
N LYS A 93 6.59 -8.69 -11.87
CA LYS A 93 7.29 -9.53 -12.85
C LYS A 93 8.31 -8.77 -13.68
N THR A 94 8.05 -7.50 -13.92
CA THR A 94 8.91 -6.58 -14.65
C THR A 94 10.13 -6.21 -13.82
N ARG A 95 11.30 -6.60 -14.32
CA ARG A 95 12.58 -6.48 -13.61
C ARG A 95 12.86 -5.04 -13.13
N LYS A 96 12.70 -4.04 -14.00
CA LYS A 96 13.00 -2.63 -13.66
C LYS A 96 12.14 -2.07 -12.52
N TYR A 97 10.93 -2.60 -12.31
CA TYR A 97 10.06 -2.16 -11.20
C TYR A 97 10.35 -2.95 -9.93
N ARG A 98 10.62 -4.25 -10.07
CA ARG A 98 11.05 -5.10 -8.95
C ARG A 98 12.32 -4.55 -8.30
N GLU A 99 13.35 -4.24 -9.08
CA GLU A 99 14.63 -3.73 -8.57
C GLU A 99 14.44 -2.43 -7.77
N LYS A 100 13.52 -1.55 -8.18
CA LYS A 100 13.23 -0.31 -7.45
C LYS A 100 12.57 -0.58 -6.10
N VAL A 101 11.64 -1.52 -6.04
CA VAL A 101 11.00 -1.94 -4.78
C VAL A 101 12.01 -2.61 -3.85
N GLU A 102 12.86 -3.49 -4.38
CA GLU A 102 13.93 -4.14 -3.62
C GLU A 102 14.89 -3.11 -3.01
N GLN A 103 15.32 -2.11 -3.78
CA GLN A 103 16.16 -1.02 -3.28
C GLN A 103 15.43 -0.19 -2.22
N ALA A 104 14.15 0.11 -2.42
CA ALA A 104 13.36 0.86 -1.44
C ALA A 104 13.23 0.09 -0.10
N LEU A 105 13.00 -1.22 -0.15
CA LEU A 105 12.98 -2.10 1.02
C LEU A 105 14.35 -2.15 1.71
N GLN A 106 15.43 -2.20 0.94
CA GLN A 106 16.79 -2.13 1.48
C GLN A 106 17.02 -0.82 2.23
N TYR A 107 16.62 0.33 1.67
CA TYR A 107 16.73 1.62 2.37
C TYR A 107 15.94 1.61 3.69
N ARG A 108 14.71 1.09 3.70
CA ARG A 108 13.92 0.97 4.93
C ARG A 108 14.66 0.17 5.99
N ASP A 109 15.13 -1.03 5.63
CA ASP A 109 15.80 -1.94 6.57
C ASP A 109 17.07 -1.31 7.14
N GLU A 110 17.84 -0.56 6.34
CA GLU A 110 19.01 0.17 6.82
C GLU A 110 18.64 1.36 7.72
N ILE A 111 17.59 2.12 7.40
CA ILE A 111 17.09 3.20 8.27
C ILE A 111 16.61 2.65 9.61
N GLU A 112 15.86 1.54 9.62
CA GLU A 112 15.40 0.87 10.84
C GLU A 112 16.58 0.47 11.73
N LYS A 113 17.64 -0.11 11.17
CA LYS A 113 18.86 -0.45 11.91
C LYS A 113 19.55 0.79 12.49
N LEU A 114 19.63 1.87 11.71
CA LEU A 114 20.22 3.13 12.17
C LEU A 114 19.45 3.70 13.37
N VAL A 115 18.11 3.76 13.29
CA VAL A 115 17.27 4.27 14.39
C VAL A 115 17.30 3.35 15.60
N ALA A 116 17.29 2.02 15.39
CA ALA A 116 17.30 1.04 16.47
C ALA A 116 18.60 1.08 17.30
N SER A 117 19.73 1.41 16.65
CA SER A 117 21.05 1.52 17.30
C SER A 117 21.29 2.84 18.02
N MET A 118 20.40 3.84 17.87
CA MET A 118 20.51 5.11 18.58
C MET A 118 20.20 4.95 20.09
N PRO A 119 20.85 5.74 20.97
CA PRO A 119 20.52 5.76 22.39
C PRO A 119 19.05 6.13 22.65
N PRO A 120 18.41 5.58 23.69
CA PRO A 120 17.05 5.97 24.06
C PRO A 120 16.98 7.46 24.41
N GLY A 121 15.96 8.13 23.89
CA GLY A 121 15.73 9.57 24.09
C GLY A 121 14.73 10.14 23.07
N VAL A 122 14.36 11.40 23.26
CA VAL A 122 13.33 12.10 22.46
C VAL A 122 13.62 12.05 20.96
N LEU A 123 14.89 12.21 20.57
CA LEU A 123 15.31 12.14 19.17
C LEU A 123 15.05 10.76 18.56
N ARG A 124 15.39 9.69 19.29
CA ARG A 124 15.15 8.31 18.83
C ARG A 124 13.65 8.06 18.69
N ASP A 125 12.85 8.49 19.66
CA ASP A 125 11.39 8.30 19.63
C ASP A 125 10.78 9.05 18.43
N HIS A 126 11.22 10.28 18.16
CA HIS A 126 10.77 11.06 17.01
C HIS A 126 11.16 10.41 15.66
N LEU A 127 12.38 9.88 15.57
CA LEU A 127 12.86 9.19 14.37
C LEU A 127 12.16 7.84 14.20
N SER A 128 11.84 7.13 15.28
CA SER A 128 11.04 5.90 15.28
C SER A 128 9.63 6.19 14.75
N ASN A 129 8.98 7.26 15.20
CA ASN A 129 7.68 7.64 14.62
C ASN A 129 7.78 7.97 13.12
N SER A 130 8.92 8.47 12.67
CA SER A 130 9.14 8.78 11.25
C SER A 130 9.36 7.53 10.39
N THR A 131 9.80 6.40 10.97
CA THR A 131 9.93 5.15 10.20
C THR A 131 8.58 4.57 9.80
N ALA A 132 7.51 4.83 10.56
CA ALA A 132 6.14 4.49 10.16
C ALA A 132 5.74 5.20 8.86
N SER A 133 6.04 6.51 8.74
CA SER A 133 5.79 7.25 7.49
C SER A 133 6.66 6.75 6.33
N ILE A 134 7.87 6.24 6.60
CA ILE A 134 8.68 5.55 5.59
C ILE A 134 8.02 4.24 5.18
N ALA A 135 7.42 3.48 6.10
CA ALA A 135 6.69 2.26 5.76
C ALA A 135 5.51 2.55 4.80
N ASP A 136 4.74 3.61 5.05
CA ASP A 136 3.69 4.09 4.15
C ASP A 136 4.25 4.50 2.78
N TRP A 137 5.41 5.17 2.79
CA TRP A 137 6.12 5.54 1.57
C TRP A 137 6.46 4.32 0.71
N ILE A 138 7.06 3.29 1.32
CA ILE A 138 7.38 2.02 0.63
C ILE A 138 6.11 1.36 0.07
N GLY A 139 5.00 1.40 0.82
CA GLY A 139 3.71 0.89 0.34
C GLY A 139 3.23 1.56 -0.94
N ASN A 140 3.34 2.90 -1.01
CA ASN A 140 2.97 3.63 -2.23
C ASN A 140 3.92 3.33 -3.41
N ILE A 141 5.23 3.21 -3.15
CA ILE A 141 6.22 2.80 -4.16
C ILE A 141 5.84 1.43 -4.74
N PHE A 142 5.52 0.47 -3.87
CA PHE A 142 5.09 -0.87 -4.27
C PHE A 142 3.81 -0.84 -5.10
N ALA A 143 2.80 -0.09 -4.67
CA ALA A 143 1.53 0.04 -5.38
C ALA A 143 1.70 0.66 -6.78
N ILE A 144 2.52 1.71 -6.91
CA ILE A 144 2.85 2.32 -8.20
C ILE A 144 3.59 1.31 -9.08
N ALA A 145 4.62 0.65 -8.54
CA ALA A 145 5.40 -0.35 -9.26
C ALA A 145 4.55 -1.52 -9.77
N GLN A 146 3.58 -1.99 -8.97
CA GLN A 146 2.65 -3.04 -9.35
C GLN A 146 1.72 -2.59 -10.50
N ARG A 147 1.20 -1.36 -10.45
CA ARG A 147 0.35 -0.83 -11.54
C ARG A 147 1.10 -0.67 -12.84
N LEU A 148 2.35 -0.19 -12.75
CA LEU A 148 3.22 -0.10 -13.91
C LEU A 148 3.58 -1.48 -14.47
N ASP A 149 3.79 -2.48 -13.60
CA ASP A 149 3.98 -3.87 -14.02
C ASP A 149 2.79 -4.41 -14.80
N ILE A 150 1.57 -4.20 -14.30
CA ILE A 150 0.33 -4.63 -14.97
C ILE A 150 0.21 -3.94 -16.33
N TYR A 151 0.40 -2.62 -16.38
CA TYR A 151 0.32 -1.83 -17.62
C TYR A 151 1.32 -2.29 -18.70
N GLU A 152 2.58 -2.52 -18.32
CA GLU A 152 3.63 -2.89 -19.27
C GLU A 152 3.43 -4.32 -19.81
N ARG A 153 2.79 -5.18 -19.03
CA ARG A 153 2.55 -6.59 -19.37
C ARG A 153 1.21 -6.83 -20.05
N ASP A 154 0.34 -5.83 -20.13
CA ASP A 154 -0.92 -5.94 -20.84
C ASP A 154 -0.70 -5.92 -22.36
N GLU A 155 -0.51 -7.10 -22.94
CA GLU A 155 -0.29 -7.27 -24.39
C GLU A 155 -1.45 -6.72 -25.24
N LEU A 156 -2.69 -6.82 -24.73
CA LEU A 156 -3.87 -6.31 -25.42
C LEU A 156 -3.80 -4.78 -25.50
N LEU A 157 -3.49 -4.12 -24.40
CA LEU A 157 -3.33 -2.68 -24.35
C LEU A 157 -2.17 -2.19 -25.23
N GLN A 158 -1.01 -2.87 -25.16
CA GLN A 158 0.15 -2.54 -25.99
C GLN A 158 -0.14 -2.70 -27.48
N ARG A 159 -0.94 -3.70 -27.85
CA ARG A 159 -1.40 -3.91 -29.22
C ARG A 159 -2.33 -2.78 -29.65
N ASP A 160 -3.33 -2.45 -28.84
CA ASP A 160 -4.32 -1.42 -29.17
C ASP A 160 -3.66 -0.03 -29.31
N MET A 161 -2.67 0.29 -28.47
CA MET A 161 -1.87 1.51 -28.58
C MET A 161 -1.20 1.66 -29.95
N LYS A 162 -0.75 0.55 -30.55
CA LYS A 162 -0.11 0.53 -31.88
C LYS A 162 -1.12 0.49 -33.02
N GLN A 163 -2.22 -0.24 -32.85
CA GLN A 163 -3.18 -0.51 -33.92
C GLN A 163 -4.21 0.59 -34.11
N VAL A 164 -4.70 1.21 -33.03
CA VAL A 164 -5.75 2.23 -33.10
C VAL A 164 -5.36 3.42 -33.98
N PRO A 165 -4.15 4.01 -33.87
CA PRO A 165 -3.75 5.11 -34.77
C PRO A 165 -3.75 4.69 -36.25
N ALA A 166 -3.23 3.50 -36.56
CA ALA A 166 -3.20 2.98 -37.92
C ALA A 166 -4.62 2.72 -38.47
N ALA A 167 -5.53 2.20 -37.64
CA ALA A 167 -6.93 1.99 -37.99
C ALA A 167 -7.66 3.32 -38.25
N ILE A 168 -7.38 4.37 -37.46
CA ILE A 168 -7.93 5.71 -37.70
C ILE A 168 -7.48 6.25 -39.06
N GLU A 169 -6.20 6.14 -39.39
CA GLU A 169 -5.69 6.59 -40.70
C GLU A 169 -6.20 5.74 -41.88
N ALA A 170 -6.50 4.46 -41.66
CA ALA A 170 -7.18 3.64 -42.66
C ALA A 170 -8.62 4.12 -42.90
N LEU A 171 -9.41 4.30 -41.83
CA LEU A 171 -10.79 4.79 -41.91
C LEU A 171 -10.88 6.19 -42.53
N ARG A 172 -9.91 7.08 -42.26
CA ARG A 172 -9.85 8.41 -42.91
C ARG A 172 -9.66 8.31 -44.42
N ARG A 173 -8.81 7.39 -44.87
CA ARG A 173 -8.58 7.16 -46.31
C ARG A 173 -9.81 6.55 -46.98
N GLU A 174 -10.47 5.61 -46.31
CA GLU A 174 -11.71 4.99 -46.77
C GLU A 174 -12.83 6.04 -46.90
N LEU A 175 -13.03 6.88 -45.88
CA LEU A 175 -14.01 7.98 -45.90
C LEU A 175 -13.76 8.97 -47.05
N ALA A 176 -12.50 9.20 -47.41
CA ALA A 176 -12.15 10.11 -48.51
C ALA A 176 -12.48 9.53 -49.89
N ALA A 177 -12.50 8.19 -50.03
CA ALA A 177 -12.80 7.50 -51.28
C ALA A 177 -14.27 7.06 -51.39
N GLU A 178 -15.00 6.99 -50.27
CA GLU A 178 -16.38 6.50 -50.22
C GLU A 178 -17.40 7.52 -50.77
N THR A 179 -18.32 7.01 -51.60
CA THR A 179 -19.36 7.78 -52.29
C THR A 179 -20.76 7.52 -51.75
N ASP A 180 -21.01 6.35 -51.15
CA ASP A 180 -22.30 6.02 -50.55
C ASP A 180 -22.50 6.78 -49.23
N ALA A 181 -23.61 7.53 -49.13
CA ALA A 181 -23.87 8.39 -47.98
C ALA A 181 -24.09 7.62 -46.66
N ALA A 182 -24.70 6.43 -46.72
CA ALA A 182 -24.94 5.61 -45.53
C ALA A 182 -23.63 4.98 -45.03
N VAL A 183 -22.78 4.50 -45.95
CA VAL A 183 -21.46 3.94 -45.61
C VAL A 183 -20.53 5.04 -45.05
N ARG A 184 -20.52 6.24 -45.65
CA ARG A 184 -19.77 7.39 -45.11
C ARG A 184 -20.17 7.70 -43.67
N GLN A 185 -21.47 7.75 -43.38
CA GLN A 185 -21.95 8.01 -42.02
C GLN A 185 -21.46 6.93 -41.04
N GLN A 186 -21.53 5.65 -41.43
CA GLN A 186 -21.04 4.55 -40.60
C GLN A 186 -19.53 4.62 -40.34
N ILE A 187 -18.73 5.01 -41.35
CA ILE A 187 -17.29 5.23 -41.19
C ILE A 187 -17.02 6.40 -40.25
N GLU A 188 -17.76 7.51 -40.37
CA GLU A 188 -17.62 8.68 -39.48
C GLU A 188 -17.95 8.35 -38.01
N GLU A 189 -19.01 7.59 -37.76
CA GLU A 189 -19.37 7.10 -36.43
C GLU A 189 -18.27 6.20 -35.85
N THR A 190 -17.76 5.27 -36.66
CA THR A 190 -16.66 4.38 -36.26
C THR A 190 -15.38 5.16 -35.98
N LEU A 191 -15.07 6.17 -36.80
CA LEU A 191 -13.93 7.05 -36.63
C LEU A 191 -14.03 7.84 -35.32
N LYS A 192 -15.22 8.33 -34.96
CA LYS A 192 -15.44 9.03 -33.69
C LYS A 192 -15.11 8.13 -32.50
N ILE A 193 -15.65 6.92 -32.47
CA ILE A 193 -15.37 5.94 -31.40
C ILE A 193 -13.88 5.62 -31.32
N LYS A 194 -13.21 5.41 -32.46
CA LYS A 194 -11.77 5.13 -32.48
C LYS A 194 -10.92 6.31 -32.01
N LYS A 195 -11.31 7.55 -32.32
CA LYS A 195 -10.64 8.76 -31.81
C LYS A 195 -10.80 8.89 -30.30
N GLU A 196 -11.98 8.64 -29.76
CA GLU A 196 -12.21 8.62 -28.30
C GLU A 196 -11.33 7.55 -27.63
N GLN A 197 -11.30 6.33 -28.20
CA GLN A 197 -10.39 5.27 -27.75
C GLN A 197 -8.92 5.72 -27.75
N GLN A 198 -8.46 6.39 -28.81
CA GLN A 198 -7.09 6.89 -28.91
C GLN A 198 -6.75 7.89 -27.80
N VAL A 199 -7.66 8.84 -27.52
CA VAL A 199 -7.46 9.85 -26.47
C VAL A 199 -7.34 9.18 -25.10
N ASN A 200 -8.19 8.20 -24.80
CA ASN A 200 -8.14 7.48 -23.52
C ASN A 200 -6.84 6.68 -23.37
N LEU A 201 -6.42 6.00 -24.44
CA LEU A 201 -5.14 5.27 -24.46
C LEU A 201 -3.96 6.22 -24.23
N GLN A 202 -3.92 7.38 -24.89
CA GLN A 202 -2.87 8.38 -24.70
C GLN A 202 -2.85 8.96 -23.29
N ALA A 203 -4.02 9.21 -22.71
CA ALA A 203 -4.14 9.67 -21.32
C ALA A 203 -3.56 8.63 -20.36
N LEU A 204 -3.91 7.35 -20.55
CA LEU A 204 -3.36 6.24 -19.77
C LEU A 204 -1.84 6.16 -19.89
N GLN A 205 -1.30 6.17 -21.11
CA GLN A 205 0.14 6.16 -21.34
C GLN A 205 0.84 7.31 -20.60
N SER A 206 0.32 8.54 -20.74
CA SER A 206 0.90 9.71 -20.09
C SER A 206 0.93 9.57 -18.56
N LYS A 207 -0.13 9.03 -17.94
CA LYS A 207 -0.17 8.80 -16.50
C LYS A 207 0.80 7.71 -16.05
N MET A 208 0.98 6.65 -16.84
CA MET A 208 1.95 5.59 -16.54
C MET A 208 3.39 6.10 -16.65
N GLU A 209 3.69 6.93 -17.66
CA GLU A 209 4.98 7.61 -17.77
C GLU A 209 5.26 8.53 -16.57
N GLN A 210 4.26 9.32 -16.15
CA GLN A 210 4.35 10.13 -14.94
C GLN A 210 4.60 9.26 -13.69
N GLY A 211 3.86 8.16 -13.53
CA GLY A 211 4.05 7.19 -12.46
C GLY A 211 5.47 6.62 -12.42
N GLN A 212 6.03 6.30 -13.59
CA GLN A 212 7.40 5.81 -13.70
C GLN A 212 8.43 6.86 -13.24
N PHE A 213 8.27 8.13 -13.64
CA PHE A 213 9.15 9.20 -13.17
C PHE A 213 9.01 9.44 -11.66
N ARG A 214 7.79 9.40 -11.13
CA ARG A 214 7.54 9.53 -9.68
C ARG A 214 8.18 8.41 -8.89
N LEU A 215 8.12 7.18 -9.38
CA LEU A 215 8.78 6.02 -8.77
C LEU A 215 10.31 6.23 -8.69
N GLU A 216 10.92 6.75 -9.75
CA GLU A 216 12.37 7.06 -9.78
C GLU A 216 12.76 8.17 -8.82
N GLN A 217 12.02 9.29 -8.85
CA GLN A 217 12.22 10.43 -7.96
C GLN A 217 12.10 10.01 -6.49
N SER A 218 11.10 9.19 -6.19
CA SER A 218 10.85 8.65 -4.86
C SER A 218 12.02 7.80 -4.35
N LEU A 219 12.57 6.92 -5.19
CA LEU A 219 13.71 6.11 -4.82
C LEU A 219 14.96 6.96 -4.54
N THR A 220 15.17 8.00 -5.35
CA THR A 220 16.27 8.97 -5.15
C THR A 220 16.10 9.75 -3.84
N ALA A 221 14.88 10.17 -3.54
CA ALA A 221 14.56 10.86 -2.29
C ALA A 221 14.77 9.94 -1.08
N LEU A 222 14.43 8.65 -1.16
CA LEU A 222 14.75 7.67 -0.11
C LEU A 222 16.26 7.56 0.15
N GLY A 223 17.08 7.50 -0.90
CA GLY A 223 18.54 7.48 -0.74
C GLY A 223 19.07 8.76 -0.05
N THR A 224 18.49 9.91 -0.37
CA THR A 224 18.80 11.18 0.30
C THR A 224 18.42 11.15 1.78
N VAL A 225 17.20 10.69 2.09
CA VAL A 225 16.71 10.54 3.47
C VAL A 225 17.60 9.59 4.26
N TYR A 226 17.96 8.44 3.70
CA TYR A 226 18.89 7.50 4.32
C TYR A 226 20.22 8.17 4.70
N SER A 227 20.78 8.94 3.77
CA SER A 227 22.03 9.68 4.00
C SER A 227 21.88 10.70 5.13
N GLN A 228 20.72 11.37 5.23
CA GLN A 228 20.41 12.29 6.33
C GLN A 228 20.31 11.56 7.68
N PHE A 229 19.69 10.37 7.73
CA PHE A 229 19.68 9.53 8.94
C PHE A 229 21.09 9.16 9.40
N GLN A 230 21.98 8.79 8.48
CA GLN A 230 23.38 8.51 8.80
C GLN A 230 24.11 9.72 9.38
N LEU A 231 23.90 10.92 8.80
CA LEU A 231 24.50 12.15 9.30
C LEU A 231 23.98 12.51 10.70
N ILE A 232 22.68 12.35 10.96
CA ILE A 232 22.08 12.59 12.28
C ILE A 232 22.71 11.67 13.33
N GLN A 233 22.90 10.39 12.98
CA GLN A 233 23.57 9.42 13.85
C GLN A 233 25.04 9.82 14.14
N ALA A 234 25.78 10.22 13.11
CA ALA A 234 27.21 10.50 13.21
C ALA A 234 27.53 11.82 13.96
N GLN A 235 26.69 12.85 13.80
CA GLN A 235 26.99 14.21 14.27
C GLN A 235 26.17 14.66 15.49
N LYS A 236 25.30 13.80 16.06
CA LYS A 236 24.37 14.17 17.16
C LYS A 236 23.63 15.48 16.87
N LEU A 237 23.04 15.57 15.68
CA LEU A 237 22.33 16.75 15.18
C LEU A 237 21.04 17.04 15.97
N THR A 238 20.47 18.23 15.79
CA THR A 238 19.42 18.82 16.62
C THR A 238 18.01 18.36 16.21
N ASP A 239 17.04 18.56 17.11
CA ASP A 239 15.62 18.26 16.85
C ASP A 239 15.04 18.97 15.61
N ALA A 240 15.63 20.10 15.20
CA ALA A 240 15.17 20.84 14.03
C ALA A 240 15.43 20.10 12.71
N GLU A 241 16.57 19.43 12.57
CA GLU A 241 16.87 18.60 11.39
C GLU A 241 15.94 17.38 11.32
N ALA A 242 15.69 16.73 12.47
CA ALA A 242 14.79 15.59 12.55
C ALA A 242 13.34 15.97 12.17
N ARG A 243 12.87 17.16 12.55
CA ARG A 243 11.55 17.67 12.15
C ARG A 243 11.45 17.92 10.65
N ARG A 244 12.43 18.63 10.07
CA ARG A 244 12.47 18.87 8.61
C ARG A 244 12.49 17.57 7.82
N LEU A 245 13.24 16.58 8.30
CA LEU A 245 13.29 15.26 7.68
C LEU A 245 11.91 14.57 7.69
N SER A 246 11.23 14.59 8.84
CA SER A 246 9.88 14.02 8.97
C SER A 246 8.87 14.74 8.07
N GLU A 247 8.94 16.07 7.98
CA GLU A 247 8.12 16.87 7.07
C GLU A 247 8.37 16.52 5.60
N SER A 248 9.64 16.40 5.21
CA SER A 248 10.02 15.99 3.85
C SER A 248 9.49 14.61 3.49
N ILE A 249 9.61 13.63 4.40
CA ILE A 249 9.06 12.28 4.20
C ILE A 249 7.55 12.35 3.98
N ARG A 250 6.81 13.10 4.81
CA ARG A 250 5.36 13.24 4.67
C ARG A 250 4.97 13.89 3.34
N GLU A 251 5.74 14.88 2.87
CA GLU A 251 5.53 15.50 1.57
C GLU A 251 5.72 14.48 0.43
N GLN A 252 6.78 13.66 0.49
CA GLN A 252 7.01 12.59 -0.49
C GLN A 252 5.87 11.56 -0.50
N VAL A 253 5.40 11.15 0.69
CA VAL A 253 4.27 10.22 0.83
C VAL A 253 3.00 10.77 0.17
N ARG A 254 2.65 12.03 0.44
CA ARG A 254 1.48 12.69 -0.17
C ARG A 254 1.59 12.75 -1.69
N GLY A 255 2.75 13.17 -2.21
CA GLY A 255 2.97 13.24 -3.66
C GLY A 255 2.81 11.89 -4.36
N LEU A 256 3.13 10.78 -3.68
CA LEU A 256 2.89 9.43 -4.20
C LEU A 256 1.43 8.99 -4.13
N GLN A 257 0.70 9.38 -3.09
CA GLN A 257 -0.74 9.11 -3.00
C GLN A 257 -1.51 9.86 -4.10
N ASP A 258 -1.10 11.09 -4.42
CA ASP A 258 -1.71 11.89 -5.49
C ASP A 258 -1.53 11.23 -6.86
N ILE A 259 -0.31 10.75 -7.19
CA ILE A 259 -0.08 10.04 -8.45
C ILE A 259 -0.82 8.70 -8.49
N LEU A 260 -0.88 7.98 -7.36
CA LEU A 260 -1.63 6.72 -7.27
C LEU A 260 -3.12 6.97 -7.54
N THR A 261 -3.71 8.00 -6.93
CA THR A 261 -5.10 8.40 -7.17
C THR A 261 -5.32 8.76 -8.64
N SER A 262 -4.41 9.56 -9.22
CA SER A 262 -4.50 9.93 -10.64
C SER A 262 -4.37 8.74 -11.59
N MET A 263 -3.58 7.72 -11.23
CA MET A 263 -3.50 6.47 -12.00
C MET A 263 -4.79 5.67 -11.92
N ASP A 264 -5.49 5.64 -10.79
CA ASP A 264 -6.78 4.94 -10.63
C ASP A 264 -7.92 5.58 -11.43
N GLU A 265 -7.93 6.91 -11.51
CA GLU A 265 -8.96 7.66 -12.25
C GLU A 265 -9.00 7.24 -13.73
N VAL A 266 -7.84 7.01 -14.36
CA VAL A 266 -7.80 6.63 -15.78
C VAL A 266 -8.28 5.20 -16.03
N TYR A 267 -8.23 4.31 -15.04
CA TYR A 267 -8.83 2.98 -15.17
C TYR A 267 -10.36 2.97 -15.00
N ARG A 268 -10.96 4.06 -14.51
CA ARG A 268 -12.41 4.18 -14.27
C ARG A 268 -13.13 5.07 -15.29
N ALA A 269 -12.38 5.81 -16.12
CA ALA A 269 -12.89 6.70 -17.16
C ALA A 269 -13.08 5.96 -18.48
#